data_AF-A0A0D1LYM6-F1
#
_entry.id   AF-A0A0D1LYM6-F1
#
_cell.length_a   1.000
_cell.length_b   1.000
_cell.length_c   1.000
_cell.angle_alpha   90.00
_cell.angle_beta   90.00
_cell.angle_gamma   90.00
#
_symmetry.space_group_name_H-M   'P 1'
#
loop_
_entity.id
_entity.type
_entity.pdbx_description
1 polymer ?
#
loop_
_entity_poly.entity_id
_entity_poly.type
_entity_poly.pdbx_seq_one_letter_code
_entity_poly.pdbx_strand_id
1 'polypeptide(L)'
;MGAFSAKIGSIVVFGTANVLISKFVGLAAAGLFSNYMLLLNSVSGLMNKAINSVAASIANFINSKDESKIDDVFFEYMYIVSFCALISGLLLSIEIQPFIRFWVGSKYELPKMTVALIIFNWILNLMRNTVLSFMAAYGAYWEVRWKSIIEAALNLSIGVLLITTTNLGINAVVISGI
;
A
#
# COMPACT_ATOMS: atom_id res chain seq x y z
N MET A 1 -19.16 -0.12 7.90
CA MET A 1 -18.90 -1.49 7.35
C MET A 1 -17.94 -1.50 6.17
N GLY A 2 -17.94 -0.53 5.24
CA GLY A 2 -17.00 -0.53 4.11
C GLY A 2 -15.52 -0.31 4.50
N ALA A 3 -15.22 0.49 5.52
CA ALA A 3 -13.85 0.61 6.05
C ALA A 3 -13.29 -0.72 6.60
N PHE A 4 -14.15 -1.57 7.18
CA PHE A 4 -13.78 -2.90 7.65
C PHE A 4 -13.53 -3.86 6.49
N SER A 5 -14.36 -3.81 5.44
CA SER A 5 -14.16 -4.60 4.21
C SER A 5 -12.89 -4.21 3.44
N ALA A 6 -12.57 -2.90 3.35
CA ALA A 6 -11.32 -2.43 2.76
C ALA A 6 -10.10 -2.88 3.57
N LYS A 7 -10.20 -2.88 4.90
CA LYS A 7 -9.15 -3.38 5.79
C LYS A 7 -8.95 -4.89 5.66
N ILE A 8 -10.03 -5.68 5.55
CA ILE A 8 -9.96 -7.11 5.25
C ILE A 8 -9.33 -7.35 3.88
N GLY A 9 -9.73 -6.61 2.85
CA GLY A 9 -9.13 -6.72 1.51
C GLY A 9 -7.62 -6.49 1.54
N SER A 10 -7.16 -5.45 2.23
CA SER A 10 -5.73 -5.18 2.41
C SER A 10 -5.00 -6.31 3.17
N ILE A 11 -5.57 -6.81 4.28
CA ILE A 11 -4.99 -7.92 5.05
C ILE A 11 -4.90 -9.20 4.20
N VAL A 12 -5.94 -9.49 3.42
CA VAL A 12 -5.98 -10.65 2.53
C VAL A 12 -4.93 -10.51 1.44
N VAL A 13 -4.80 -9.34 0.80
CA VAL A 13 -3.79 -9.12 -0.26
C VAL A 13 -2.36 -9.29 0.29
N PHE A 14 -2.03 -8.65 1.43
CA PHE A 14 -0.68 -8.77 2.02
C PHE A 14 -0.40 -10.17 2.58
N GLY A 15 -1.37 -10.80 3.25
CA GLY A 15 -1.23 -12.16 3.75
C GLY A 15 -1.05 -13.16 2.59
N THR A 16 -1.76 -12.95 1.49
CA THR A 16 -1.68 -13.83 0.31
C THR A 16 -0.36 -13.65 -0.43
N ALA A 17 0.21 -12.44 -0.49
CA ALA A 17 1.53 -12.21 -1.10
C ALA A 17 2.62 -13.06 -0.42
N ASN A 18 2.67 -13.05 0.91
CA ASN A 18 3.63 -13.87 1.67
C ASN A 18 3.41 -15.38 1.46
N VAL A 19 2.15 -15.82 1.35
CA VAL A 19 1.82 -17.23 1.06
C VAL A 19 2.27 -17.63 -0.35
N LEU A 20 2.02 -16.79 -1.36
CA LEU A 20 2.45 -17.04 -2.74
C LEU A 20 3.98 -17.10 -2.84
N ILE A 21 4.68 -16.13 -2.25
CA ILE A 21 6.16 -16.12 -2.26
C ILE A 21 6.70 -17.36 -1.53
N SER A 22 6.15 -17.71 -0.37
CA SER A 22 6.59 -18.89 0.38
C SER A 22 6.39 -20.19 -0.40
N LYS A 23 5.26 -20.32 -1.09
CA LYS A 23 4.89 -21.53 -1.85
C LYS A 23 5.70 -21.69 -3.14
N PHE A 24 5.92 -20.61 -3.88
CA PHE A 24 6.48 -20.68 -5.24
C PHE A 24 7.95 -20.25 -5.34
N VAL A 25 8.43 -19.39 -4.43
CA VAL A 25 9.85 -18.93 -4.41
C VAL A 25 10.61 -19.57 -3.23
N GLY A 26 9.93 -19.76 -2.10
CA GLY A 26 10.47 -20.41 -0.91
C GLY A 26 10.34 -19.54 0.34
N LEU A 27 10.39 -20.19 1.50
CA LEU A 27 10.20 -19.54 2.80
C LEU A 27 11.24 -18.46 3.09
N ALA A 28 12.50 -18.68 2.70
CA ALA A 28 13.56 -17.70 2.86
C ALA A 28 13.24 -16.39 2.12
N ALA A 29 12.76 -16.48 0.88
CA ALA A 29 12.38 -15.32 0.07
C ALA A 29 11.20 -14.54 0.67
N ALA A 30 10.22 -15.24 1.25
CA ALA A 30 9.12 -14.60 1.97
C ALA A 30 9.58 -13.87 3.23
N GLY A 31 10.57 -14.40 3.94
CA GLY A 31 11.24 -13.72 5.04
C GLY A 31 11.93 -12.43 4.61
N LEU A 32 12.65 -12.45 3.47
CA LEU A 32 13.25 -11.26 2.89
C LEU A 32 12.19 -10.19 2.59
N PHE A 33 11.15 -10.55 1.83
CA PHE A 33 10.06 -9.64 1.50
C PHE A 33 9.38 -9.05 2.75
N SER A 34 9.13 -9.87 3.76
CA SER A 34 8.52 -9.44 5.03
C SER A 34 9.35 -8.39 5.77
N ASN A 35 10.68 -8.45 5.73
CA ASN A 35 11.54 -7.42 6.34
C ASN A 35 11.35 -6.04 5.70
N TYR A 36 11.25 -5.98 4.36
CA TYR A 36 10.99 -4.72 3.66
C TYR A 36 9.58 -4.21 3.98
N MET A 37 8.58 -5.09 3.97
CA MET A 37 7.21 -4.71 4.30
C MET A 37 7.08 -4.20 5.74
N LEU A 38 7.82 -4.75 6.70
CA LEU A 38 7.82 -4.27 8.08
C LEU A 38 8.25 -2.80 8.18
N LEU A 39 9.33 -2.42 7.48
CA LEU A 39 9.85 -1.05 7.48
C LEU A 39 8.87 -0.10 6.82
N LEU A 40 8.35 -0.47 5.65
CA LEU A 40 7.38 0.33 4.91
C LEU A 40 6.08 0.54 5.71
N ASN A 41 5.59 -0.52 6.36
CA ASN A 41 4.40 -0.43 7.22
C ASN A 41 4.64 0.44 8.46
N SER A 42 5.85 0.43 9.01
CA SER A 42 6.23 1.30 10.13
C SER A 42 6.17 2.77 9.73
N VAL A 43 6.72 3.11 8.55
CA VAL A 43 6.64 4.46 7.99
C VAL A 43 5.20 4.85 7.68
N SER A 44 4.41 3.98 7.04
CA SER A 44 2.98 4.22 6.82
C SER A 44 2.22 4.45 8.12
N GLY A 45 2.56 3.73 9.20
CA GLY A 45 1.94 3.91 10.50
C GLY A 45 2.16 5.32 11.07
N LEU A 46 3.35 5.89 10.87
CA LEU A 46 3.65 7.27 11.26
C LEU A 46 2.91 8.27 10.37
N MET A 47 2.93 8.07 9.05
CA MET A 47 2.22 8.94 8.10
C MET A 47 0.72 8.96 8.36
N ASN A 48 0.10 7.79 8.55
CA ASN A 48 -1.34 7.68 8.80
C ASN A 48 -1.79 8.44 10.04
N LYS A 49 -0.95 8.57 11.08
CA LYS A 49 -1.29 9.39 12.26
C LYS A 49 -1.42 10.88 11.90
N ALA A 50 -0.51 11.40 11.08
CA ALA A 50 -0.54 12.78 10.60
C ALA A 50 -1.69 13.03 9.60
N ILE A 51 -2.00 12.02 8.77
CA ILE A 51 -3.07 12.09 7.77
C ILE A 51 -4.45 12.06 8.44
N ASN A 52 -4.65 11.22 9.45
CA ASN A 52 -5.93 11.09 10.15
C ASN A 52 -6.34 12.38 10.89
N SER A 53 -5.39 13.20 11.36
CA SER A 53 -5.73 14.50 11.95
C SER A 53 -6.32 15.47 10.92
N VAL A 54 -5.84 15.41 9.67
CA VAL A 54 -6.41 16.22 8.57
C VAL A 54 -7.78 15.68 8.18
N ALA A 55 -7.94 14.36 8.05
CA ALA A 55 -9.20 13.72 7.69
C ALA A 55 -10.35 14.07 8.67
N ALA A 56 -10.07 14.23 9.96
CA ALA A 56 -11.07 14.67 10.95
C ALA A 56 -11.57 16.10 10.68
N SER A 57 -10.69 17.01 10.29
CA SER A 57 -11.06 18.37 9.88
C SER A 57 -11.91 18.35 8.60
N ILE A 58 -11.59 17.48 7.64
CA ILE A 58 -12.37 17.28 6.41
C ILE A 58 -13.77 16.77 6.74
N ALA A 59 -13.91 15.78 7.61
CA ALA A 59 -15.21 15.24 8.00
C ALA A 59 -16.09 16.29 8.70
N ASN A 60 -15.50 17.14 9.55
CA ASN A 60 -16.22 18.28 10.13
C ASN A 60 -16.67 19.29 9.06
N PHE A 61 -15.84 19.53 8.05
CA PHE A 61 -16.16 20.43 6.95
C PHE A 61 -17.31 19.89 6.06
N ILE A 62 -17.29 18.61 5.71
CA ILE A 62 -18.37 17.98 4.91
C ILE A 62 -19.74 18.13 5.61
N ASN A 63 -19.79 18.00 6.94
CA ASN A 63 -21.03 18.15 7.71
C ASN A 63 -21.54 19.61 7.79
N SER A 64 -20.71 20.60 7.42
CA SER A 64 -21.07 22.01 7.45
C SER A 64 -21.92 22.48 6.25
N LYS A 65 -22.24 21.58 5.30
CA LYS A 65 -23.13 21.78 4.13
C LYS A 65 -22.66 22.79 3.07
N ASP A 66 -21.41 23.23 3.10
CA ASP A 66 -20.84 24.05 2.01
C ASP A 66 -20.25 23.14 0.93
N GLU A 67 -21.13 22.51 0.13
CA GLU A 67 -20.75 21.57 -0.94
C GLU A 67 -19.77 22.19 -1.96
N SER A 68 -19.76 23.52 -2.09
CA SER A 68 -18.96 24.26 -3.05
C SER A 68 -17.44 24.13 -2.86
N LYS A 69 -16.99 23.67 -1.69
CA LYS A 69 -15.56 23.60 -1.30
C LYS A 69 -15.06 22.18 -1.05
N ILE A 70 -15.91 21.17 -1.19
CA ILE A 70 -15.55 19.77 -0.88
C ILE A 70 -14.44 19.29 -1.81
N ASP A 71 -14.49 19.67 -3.08
CA ASP A 71 -13.48 19.29 -4.08
C ASP A 71 -12.12 19.93 -3.75
N ASP A 72 -12.09 21.22 -3.39
CA ASP A 72 -10.84 21.91 -3.02
C ASP A 72 -10.16 21.22 -1.83
N VAL A 73 -10.95 20.88 -0.81
CA VAL A 73 -10.46 20.17 0.39
C VAL A 73 -9.95 18.76 0.03
N PHE A 74 -10.62 18.06 -0.89
CA PHE A 74 -10.15 16.77 -1.40
C PHE A 74 -8.80 16.89 -2.10
N PHE A 75 -8.66 17.86 -3.01
CA PHE A 75 -7.42 18.04 -3.77
C PHE A 75 -6.27 18.48 -2.88
N GLU A 76 -6.49 19.34 -1.90
CA GLU A 76 -5.47 19.74 -0.93
C GLU A 76 -5.01 18.55 -0.08
N TYR A 77 -5.95 17.75 0.41
CA TYR A 77 -5.66 16.52 1.14
C TYR A 77 -4.86 15.52 0.29
N MET A 78 -5.31 15.27 -0.94
CA MET A 78 -4.63 14.38 -1.87
C MET A 78 -3.22 14.88 -2.20
N TYR A 79 -3.04 16.19 -2.36
CA TYR A 79 -1.74 16.80 -2.61
C TYR A 79 -0.78 16.57 -1.46
N ILE A 80 -1.20 16.86 -0.22
CA ILE A 80 -0.36 16.68 0.98
C ILE A 80 0.07 15.22 1.12
N VAL A 81 -0.86 14.27 1.01
CA VAL A 81 -0.52 12.85 1.16
C VAL A 81 0.41 12.38 0.04
N SER A 82 0.15 12.80 -1.20
CA SER A 82 0.98 12.42 -2.35
C SER A 82 2.40 13.00 -2.23
N PHE A 83 2.51 14.25 -1.79
CA PHE A 83 3.81 14.89 -1.55
C PHE A 83 4.60 14.16 -0.46
N CYS A 84 3.97 13.87 0.68
CA CYS A 84 4.60 13.10 1.76
C CYS A 84 4.99 11.69 1.31
N ALA A 85 4.17 11.02 0.51
CA ALA A 85 4.44 9.68 -0.02
C ALA A 85 5.64 9.68 -0.97
N LEU A 86 5.73 10.65 -1.88
CA LEU A 86 6.85 10.78 -2.81
C LEU A 86 8.17 11.07 -2.08
N ILE A 87 8.18 12.05 -1.16
CA ILE A 87 9.39 12.38 -0.38
C ILE A 87 9.83 11.18 0.46
N SER A 88 8.90 10.54 1.18
CA SER A 88 9.22 9.36 2.00
C SER A 88 9.70 8.19 1.14
N GLY A 89 9.08 7.97 -0.02
CA GLY A 89 9.47 6.93 -0.96
C GLY A 89 10.87 7.15 -1.56
N LEU A 90 11.22 8.40 -1.89
CA LEU A 90 12.56 8.75 -2.34
C LEU A 90 13.61 8.50 -1.25
N LEU A 91 13.36 8.94 -0.01
CA LEU A 91 14.25 8.68 1.12
C LEU A 91 14.42 7.18 1.36
N LEU A 92 13.32 6.43 1.38
CA LEU A 92 13.35 4.97 1.54
C LEU A 92 14.11 4.28 0.41
N SER A 93 14.04 4.77 -0.83
CA SER A 93 14.77 4.17 -1.96
C SER A 93 16.29 4.19 -1.79
N ILE A 94 16.80 5.15 -1.01
CA ILE A 94 18.21 5.33 -0.71
C ILE A 94 18.57 4.55 0.57
N GLU A 95 17.76 4.68 1.63
CA GLU A 95 18.13 4.25 2.98
C GLU A 95 17.67 2.82 3.36
N ILE A 96 16.65 2.25 2.69
CA ILE A 96 16.08 0.95 3.10
C ILE A 96 17.09 -0.19 2.97
N GLN A 97 17.92 -0.17 1.92
CA GLN A 97 18.95 -1.19 1.67
C GLN A 97 20.09 -1.09 2.70
N PRO A 98 20.74 0.08 2.91
CA PRO A 98 21.69 0.27 4.00
C PRO A 98 21.14 -0.12 5.37
N PHE A 99 19.88 0.23 5.66
CA PHE A 99 19.25 -0.12 6.92
C PHE A 99 19.09 -1.65 7.08
N ILE A 100 18.58 -2.35 6.06
CA ILE A 100 18.46 -3.82 6.06
C ILE A 100 19.83 -4.48 6.27
N ARG A 101 20.85 -3.98 5.55
CA ARG A 101 22.23 -4.47 5.68
C ARG A 101 22.77 -4.31 7.10
N PHE A 102 22.50 -3.18 7.74
CA PHE A 102 22.91 -2.91 9.12
C PHE A 102 22.11 -3.76 10.14
N TRP A 103 20.80 -3.89 9.94
CA TRP A 103 19.90 -4.51 10.91
C TRP A 103 19.94 -6.04 10.91
N VAL A 104 19.74 -6.67 9.75
CA VAL A 104 19.64 -8.13 9.61
C VAL A 104 20.84 -8.74 8.86
N GLY A 105 21.57 -7.93 8.11
CA GLY A 105 22.79 -8.34 7.40
C GLY A 105 22.66 -8.32 5.88
N SER A 106 23.81 -8.23 5.19
CA SER A 106 23.88 -8.10 3.72
C SER A 106 23.25 -9.26 2.95
N LYS A 107 23.26 -10.49 3.49
CA LYS A 107 22.63 -11.65 2.87
C LYS A 107 21.10 -11.55 2.77
N TYR A 108 20.49 -10.56 3.43
CA TYR A 108 19.05 -10.33 3.43
C TYR A 108 18.62 -9.19 2.47
N GLU A 109 19.53 -8.69 1.64
CA GLU A 109 19.21 -7.68 0.63
C GLU A 109 18.44 -8.31 -0.55
N LEU A 110 17.33 -7.68 -0.93
CA LEU A 110 16.62 -8.01 -2.16
C LEU A 110 17.30 -7.38 -3.38
N PRO A 111 17.07 -7.93 -4.59
CA PRO A 111 17.51 -7.30 -5.82
C PRO A 111 17.00 -5.86 -5.93
N LYS A 112 17.83 -4.92 -6.40
CA LYS A 112 17.49 -3.49 -6.48
C LYS A 112 16.17 -3.25 -7.23
N MET A 113 15.91 -3.99 -8.32
CA MET A 113 14.67 -3.90 -9.07
C MET A 113 13.45 -4.29 -8.21
N THR A 114 13.56 -5.35 -7.41
CA THR A 114 12.50 -5.78 -6.49
C THR A 114 12.22 -4.68 -5.46
N VAL A 115 13.27 -4.11 -4.86
CA VAL A 115 13.12 -3.02 -3.89
C VAL A 115 12.42 -1.80 -4.52
N ALA A 116 12.82 -1.41 -5.73
CA ALA A 116 12.19 -0.32 -6.46
C ALA A 116 10.70 -0.57 -6.73
N LEU A 117 10.34 -1.79 -7.15
CA LEU A 117 8.94 -2.18 -7.37
C LEU A 117 8.14 -2.14 -6.07
N ILE A 118 8.70 -2.63 -4.96
CA ILE A 118 8.04 -2.62 -3.66
C ILE A 118 7.77 -1.17 -3.21
N ILE A 119 8.76 -0.29 -3.30
CA ILE A 119 8.60 1.13 -2.91
C ILE A 119 7.59 1.83 -3.83
N PHE A 120 7.66 1.59 -5.13
CA PHE A 120 6.71 2.14 -6.09
C PHE A 120 5.28 1.70 -5.78
N ASN A 121 5.07 0.40 -5.57
CA ASN A 121 3.78 -0.15 -5.17
C ASN A 121 3.28 0.46 -3.84
N TRP A 122 4.19 0.69 -2.88
CA TRP A 122 3.88 1.31 -1.61
C TRP A 122 3.41 2.77 -1.75
N ILE A 123 4.06 3.58 -2.59
CA ILE A 123 3.64 4.96 -2.88
C ILE A 123 2.24 4.97 -3.48
N LEU A 124 1.98 4.12 -4.49
CA LEU A 124 0.67 4.03 -5.13
C LEU A 124 -0.42 3.62 -4.14
N ASN A 125 -0.11 2.69 -3.24
CA ASN A 125 -1.04 2.27 -2.19
C ASN A 125 -1.36 3.40 -1.21
N LEU A 126 -0.40 4.25 -0.84
CA LEU A 126 -0.68 5.42 0.01
C LEU A 126 -1.64 6.39 -0.67
N MET A 127 -1.41 6.70 -1.95
CA MET A 127 -2.29 7.58 -2.73
C MET A 127 -3.70 6.97 -2.88
N ARG A 128 -3.79 5.67 -3.20
CA ARG A 128 -5.06 4.94 -3.31
C ARG A 128 -5.86 4.95 -2.00
N ASN A 129 -5.19 4.68 -0.88
CA ASN A 129 -5.83 4.68 0.45
C ASN A 129 -6.37 6.06 0.84
N THR A 130 -5.74 7.13 0.37
CA THR A 130 -6.21 8.51 0.57
C THR A 130 -7.59 8.72 -0.05
N VAL A 131 -7.75 8.31 -1.32
CA VAL A 131 -9.02 8.39 -2.05
C VAL A 131 -10.09 7.49 -1.40
N LEU A 132 -9.72 6.27 -1.03
CA LEU A 132 -10.64 5.34 -0.34
C LEU A 132 -11.12 5.90 1.01
N SER A 133 -10.22 6.54 1.76
CA SER A 133 -10.55 7.15 3.07
C SER A 133 -11.49 8.34 2.90
N PHE A 134 -11.29 9.15 1.86
CA PHE A 134 -12.19 10.26 1.54
C PHE A 134 -13.58 9.77 1.10
N MET A 135 -13.66 8.79 0.20
CA MET A 135 -14.94 8.19 -0.22
C MET A 135 -15.69 7.54 0.95
N ALA A 136 -14.95 6.94 1.89
CA ALA A 136 -15.51 6.44 3.14
C ALA A 136 -16.09 7.58 3.98
N ALA A 137 -15.36 8.68 4.18
CA ALA A 137 -15.88 9.84 4.92
C ALA A 137 -17.14 10.43 4.27
N TYR A 138 -17.23 10.41 2.94
CA TYR A 138 -18.39 10.88 2.17
C TYR A 138 -19.61 9.93 2.20
N GLY A 139 -19.48 8.72 2.75
CA GLY A 139 -20.58 7.76 2.86
C GLY A 139 -20.75 6.81 1.66
N ALA A 140 -19.87 6.85 0.66
CA ALA A 140 -19.91 6.01 -0.55
C ALA A 140 -19.44 4.55 -0.30
N TYR A 141 -19.79 3.97 0.84
CA TYR A 141 -19.25 2.67 1.29
C TYR A 141 -19.70 1.47 0.47
N TRP A 142 -20.87 1.52 -0.15
CA TRP A 142 -21.45 0.38 -0.86
C TRP A 142 -20.73 0.09 -2.18
N GLU A 143 -20.42 1.13 -2.95
CA GLU A 143 -19.72 1.02 -4.23
C GLU A 143 -18.26 0.61 -4.04
N VAL A 144 -17.60 1.12 -2.98
CA VAL A 144 -16.21 0.79 -2.66
C VAL A 144 -16.04 -0.70 -2.31
N ARG A 145 -17.05 -1.34 -1.69
CA ARG A 145 -16.96 -2.74 -1.25
C ARG A 145 -16.71 -3.71 -2.40
N TRP A 146 -17.49 -3.58 -3.48
CA TRP A 146 -17.39 -4.50 -4.62
C TRP A 146 -16.10 -4.30 -5.41
N LYS A 147 -15.65 -3.04 -5.54
CA LYS A 147 -14.35 -2.72 -6.15
C LYS A 147 -13.20 -3.43 -5.42
N SER A 148 -13.15 -3.36 -4.09
CA SER A 148 -12.07 -3.99 -3.31
C SER A 148 -12.03 -5.51 -3.43
N ILE A 149 -13.19 -6.17 -3.53
CA ILE A 149 -13.24 -7.63 -3.69
C ILE A 149 -12.73 -8.05 -5.07
N ILE A 150 -13.18 -7.36 -6.12
CA ILE A 150 -12.75 -7.63 -7.50
C ILE A 150 -11.25 -7.39 -7.65
N GLU A 151 -10.74 -6.29 -7.09
CA GLU A 151 -9.32 -5.94 -7.09
C GLU A 151 -8.48 -7.02 -6.39
N ALA A 152 -8.90 -7.49 -5.21
CA ALA A 152 -8.20 -8.56 -4.49
C ALA A 152 -8.19 -9.88 -5.30
N ALA A 153 -9.31 -10.24 -5.94
CA ALA A 153 -9.40 -11.43 -6.77
C ALA A 153 -8.51 -11.34 -8.02
N LEU A 154 -8.48 -10.18 -8.69
CA LEU A 154 -7.60 -9.92 -9.82
C LEU A 154 -6.13 -9.95 -9.41
N ASN A 155 -5.74 -9.27 -8.33
CA ASN A 155 -4.36 -9.27 -7.82
C ASN A 155 -3.88 -10.69 -7.52
N LEU A 156 -4.72 -11.52 -6.89
CA LEU A 156 -4.41 -12.92 -6.63
C LEU A 156 -4.27 -13.72 -7.93
N SER A 157 -5.22 -13.59 -8.84
CA SER A 157 -5.23 -14.36 -10.08
C SER A 157 -4.04 -14.01 -10.98
N ILE A 158 -3.75 -12.72 -11.12
CA ILE A 158 -2.60 -12.20 -11.87
C ILE A 158 -1.29 -12.61 -11.17
N GLY A 159 -1.23 -12.55 -9.83
CA GLY A 159 -0.04 -12.96 -9.08
C GLY A 159 0.28 -14.45 -9.26
N VAL A 160 -0.74 -15.31 -9.20
CA VAL A 160 -0.59 -16.75 -9.47
C VAL A 160 -0.20 -17.01 -10.93
N LEU A 161 -0.82 -16.30 -11.88
CA LEU A 161 -0.48 -16.46 -13.29
C LEU A 161 0.97 -16.03 -13.56
N LEU A 162 1.38 -14.86 -13.11
CA LEU A 162 2.73 -14.35 -13.34
C LEU A 162 3.79 -15.23 -12.66
N ILE A 163 3.57 -15.67 -11.43
CA ILE A 163 4.58 -16.46 -10.71
C ILE A 163 4.73 -17.89 -11.26
N THR A 164 3.69 -18.43 -11.92
CA THR A 164 3.73 -19.78 -12.52
C THR A 164 4.20 -19.79 -13.96
N THR A 165 3.95 -18.71 -14.71
CA THR A 165 4.30 -18.61 -16.13
C THR A 165 5.62 -17.89 -16.40
N THR A 166 6.13 -17.13 -15.43
CA THR A 166 7.36 -16.33 -15.59
C THR A 166 8.39 -16.61 -14.48
N ASN A 167 9.66 -16.29 -14.75
CA ASN A 167 10.75 -16.38 -13.76
C ASN A 167 10.91 -15.10 -12.92
N LEU A 168 9.83 -14.32 -12.72
CA LEU A 168 9.88 -13.04 -12.01
C LEU A 168 9.97 -13.18 -10.49
N GLY A 169 9.66 -14.35 -9.92
CA GLY A 169 9.76 -14.61 -8.48
C GLY A 169 8.94 -13.62 -7.65
N ILE A 170 9.58 -12.95 -6.69
CA ILE A 170 8.93 -11.93 -5.84
C ILE A 170 8.30 -10.81 -6.68
N ASN A 171 8.92 -10.42 -7.80
CA ASN A 171 8.44 -9.33 -8.64
C ASN A 171 7.05 -9.65 -9.24
N ALA A 172 6.73 -10.92 -9.52
CA ALA A 172 5.42 -11.32 -10.03
C ALA A 172 4.30 -10.89 -9.07
N VAL A 173 4.52 -11.12 -7.77
CA VAL A 173 3.54 -10.83 -6.72
C VAL A 173 3.43 -9.33 -6.43
N VAL A 174 4.56 -8.62 -6.51
CA VAL A 174 4.56 -7.15 -6.32
C VAL A 174 3.85 -6.46 -7.50
N ILE A 175 4.14 -6.87 -8.73
CA ILE A 175 3.53 -6.31 -9.94
C ILE A 175 2.03 -6.57 -9.96
N SER A 176 1.60 -7.76 -9.55
CA SER A 176 0.18 -8.08 -9.47
C SER A 176 -0.56 -7.29 -8.40
N GLY A 177 0.12 -6.54 -7.53
CA GLY A 177 -0.50 -5.71 -6.48
C GLY A 177 -0.54 -4.21 -6.79
N ILE A 178 -0.04 -3.78 -7.97
CA ILE A 178 -0.02 -2.38 -8.42
C ILE A 178 -1.40 -2.00 -8.98
#